data_AF-A0A7W1Q7K8-F1
#
_entry.id   AF-A0A7W1Q7K8-F1
#
_cell.length_a   1.000
_cell.length_b   1.000
_cell.length_c   1.000
_cell.angle_alpha   90.00
_cell.angle_beta   90.00
_cell.angle_gamma   90.00
#
_symmetry.space_group_name_H-M   'P 1'
#
loop_
_entity.id
_entity.type
_entity.pdbx_description
1 polymer ?
#
loop_
_entity_poly.entity_id
_entity_poly.type
_entity_poly.pdbx_seq_one_letter_code
_entity_poly.pdbx_strand_id
1 'polypeptide(L)'
;GPHSAGADPGPAAYGKGGEEPTVTDANLFLGYLQDGATLGGEVTLGRERTAEALERVGGEAGMDALKAALGVVQVANTEMVGALRVISVERGLDPREFALVAFGGAGPLHACSLAEELGMQTVLVPKGSGVLSALGLAVSDLRRDYVTPLLASLDDLDRKDLESTFGELEDRASEDLDSPEFHRRADLRYGGQSFELMVEADDAENLEDLAARFHDAHERRYGYRMDGEKVELVNLRLTATVSVEKPGLEESEPEADAERGRRKANFDGEWTEVPVMDRTRMGRGSEVEGPAVVEFAEATCVVRPGWRGRIDEVGTLILERENA
;
A
#
# COMPACT_ATOMS: atom_id res chain seq x y z
N GLY A 1 -16.46 -7.49 9.60
CA GLY A 1 -15.47 -8.40 8.97
C GLY A 1 -15.25 -9.63 9.84
N PRO A 2 -14.49 -10.65 9.39
CA PRO A 2 -13.72 -10.70 8.14
C PRO A 2 -14.58 -11.01 6.89
N HIS A 3 -15.87 -11.30 7.06
CA HIS A 3 -16.80 -11.47 5.93
C HIS A 3 -16.90 -10.19 5.08
N SER A 4 -17.02 -10.36 3.76
CA SER A 4 -17.17 -9.29 2.77
C SER A 4 -18.48 -9.47 1.99
N ALA A 5 -19.15 -8.37 1.68
CA ALA A 5 -20.34 -8.36 0.83
C ALA A 5 -20.03 -8.55 -0.67
N GLY A 6 -18.74 -8.51 -1.05
CA GLY A 6 -18.31 -8.60 -2.45
C GLY A 6 -18.89 -7.49 -3.32
N ALA A 7 -19.09 -7.79 -4.60
CA ALA A 7 -19.75 -6.88 -5.56
C ALA A 7 -21.20 -7.30 -5.88
N ASP A 8 -21.59 -8.52 -5.50
CA ASP A 8 -22.92 -9.11 -5.67
C ASP A 8 -23.23 -10.02 -4.47
N PRO A 9 -24.21 -9.69 -3.61
CA PRO A 9 -25.11 -8.53 -3.75
C PRO A 9 -24.45 -7.18 -3.43
N GLY A 10 -23.25 -7.20 -2.82
CA GLY A 10 -22.50 -5.99 -2.50
C GLY A 10 -23.12 -5.13 -1.38
N PRO A 11 -22.61 -3.90 -1.20
CA PRO A 11 -23.17 -2.90 -0.29
C PRO A 11 -24.66 -2.64 -0.52
N ALA A 12 -25.40 -2.29 0.54
CA ALA A 12 -26.80 -1.88 0.42
C ALA A 12 -26.99 -0.69 -0.54
N ALA A 13 -26.02 0.20 -0.58
CA ALA A 13 -25.92 1.32 -1.51
C ALA A 13 -26.09 0.91 -2.99
N TYR A 14 -25.68 -0.31 -3.36
CA TYR A 14 -25.73 -0.78 -4.75
C TYR A 14 -27.14 -1.13 -5.21
N GLY A 15 -28.07 -1.42 -4.28
CA GLY A 15 -29.44 -1.81 -4.60
C GLY A 15 -29.59 -3.15 -5.31
N LYS A 16 -28.61 -4.06 -5.16
CA LYS A 16 -28.63 -5.42 -5.74
C LYS A 16 -29.11 -6.49 -4.76
N GLY A 17 -29.80 -6.09 -3.68
CA GLY A 17 -30.31 -7.00 -2.64
C GLY A 17 -29.36 -7.19 -1.45
N GLY A 18 -28.30 -6.38 -1.34
CA GLY A 18 -27.46 -6.33 -0.15
C GLY A 18 -28.21 -5.62 0.97
N GLU A 19 -28.32 -6.25 2.14
CA GLU A 19 -29.08 -5.70 3.27
C GLU A 19 -28.22 -5.42 4.50
N GLU A 20 -27.06 -6.07 4.60
CA GLU A 20 -26.11 -5.86 5.71
C GLU A 20 -25.26 -4.61 5.46
N PRO A 21 -25.05 -3.74 6.47
CA PRO A 21 -24.28 -2.52 6.30
C PRO A 21 -22.79 -2.82 6.09
N THR A 22 -22.19 -2.10 5.14
CA THR A 22 -20.77 -2.19 4.80
C THR A 22 -20.03 -0.88 5.07
N VAL A 23 -18.70 -0.90 4.94
CA VAL A 23 -17.87 0.30 5.02
C VAL A 23 -18.23 1.31 3.93
N THR A 24 -18.59 0.84 2.73
CA THR A 24 -19.06 1.70 1.63
C THR A 24 -20.39 2.38 2.00
N ASP A 25 -21.31 1.66 2.64
CA ASP A 25 -22.60 2.23 3.08
C ASP A 25 -22.38 3.36 4.09
N ALA A 26 -21.49 3.15 5.07
CA ALA A 26 -21.14 4.17 6.04
C ALA A 26 -20.47 5.39 5.38
N ASN A 27 -19.52 5.20 4.46
CA ASN A 27 -18.85 6.29 3.75
C ASN A 27 -19.81 7.11 2.87
N LEU A 28 -20.81 6.45 2.24
CA LEU A 28 -21.86 7.14 1.48
C LEU A 28 -22.83 7.91 2.39
N PHE A 29 -23.24 7.28 3.50
CA PHE A 29 -24.10 7.90 4.50
C PHE A 29 -23.45 9.18 5.06
N LEU A 30 -22.18 9.10 5.46
CA LEU A 30 -21.40 10.20 6.02
C LEU A 30 -21.03 11.28 4.99
N GLY A 31 -21.29 11.07 3.70
CA GLY A 31 -21.07 12.06 2.65
C GLY A 31 -19.65 12.17 2.13
N TYR A 32 -18.85 11.14 2.33
CA TYR A 32 -17.56 11.02 1.66
C TYR A 32 -17.73 10.59 0.20
N LEU A 33 -18.69 9.70 -0.07
CA LEU A 33 -19.09 9.32 -1.44
C LEU A 33 -20.29 10.14 -1.91
N GLN A 34 -20.36 10.41 -3.22
CA GLN A 34 -21.49 11.10 -3.82
C GLN A 34 -22.72 10.19 -3.93
N ASP A 35 -23.86 10.69 -3.45
CA ASP A 35 -25.16 10.07 -3.71
C ASP A 35 -25.54 10.19 -5.19
N GLY A 36 -26.02 9.09 -5.76
CA GLY A 36 -26.27 8.98 -7.21
C GLY A 36 -25.01 8.82 -8.06
N ALA A 37 -23.81 8.67 -7.47
CA ALA A 37 -22.60 8.38 -8.23
C ALA A 37 -22.71 7.02 -8.94
N THR A 38 -22.18 6.96 -10.17
CA THR A 38 -22.17 5.73 -10.97
C THR A 38 -20.80 5.07 -10.90
N LEU A 39 -20.74 3.84 -10.38
CA LEU A 39 -19.54 3.01 -10.37
C LEU A 39 -19.52 2.13 -11.62
N GLY A 40 -18.47 2.25 -12.44
CA GLY A 40 -18.27 1.44 -13.65
C GLY A 40 -19.38 1.55 -14.70
N GLY A 41 -20.22 2.60 -14.64
CA GLY A 41 -21.36 2.79 -15.55
C GLY A 41 -22.60 1.95 -15.25
N GLU A 42 -22.54 1.00 -14.31
CA GLU A 42 -23.59 0.00 -14.09
C GLU A 42 -24.30 0.13 -12.73
N VAL A 43 -23.61 0.64 -11.72
CA VAL A 43 -24.13 0.70 -10.34
C VAL A 43 -24.29 2.15 -9.91
N THR A 44 -25.52 2.57 -9.60
CA THR A 44 -25.80 3.88 -9.02
C THR A 44 -25.97 3.77 -7.52
N LEU A 45 -25.13 4.50 -6.79
CA LEU A 45 -25.17 4.56 -5.33
C LEU A 45 -26.43 5.27 -4.84
N GLY A 46 -27.08 4.72 -3.81
CA GLY A 46 -28.25 5.32 -3.16
C GLY A 46 -28.08 5.44 -1.66
N ARG A 47 -28.00 6.68 -1.15
CA ARG A 47 -27.81 6.98 0.28
C ARG A 47 -28.99 6.50 1.14
N GLU A 48 -30.22 6.62 0.67
CA GLU A 48 -31.40 6.22 1.44
C GLU A 48 -31.33 4.74 1.89
N ARG A 49 -30.88 3.85 1.00
CA ARG A 49 -30.68 2.42 1.29
C ARG A 49 -29.65 2.17 2.38
N THR A 50 -28.61 3.02 2.44
CA THR A 50 -27.58 2.91 3.48
C THR A 50 -28.11 3.28 4.85
N ALA A 51 -29.01 4.26 4.92
CA ALA A 51 -29.62 4.69 6.19
C ALA A 51 -30.39 3.53 6.82
N GLU A 52 -31.23 2.83 6.05
CA GLU A 52 -32.00 1.68 6.53
C GLU A 52 -31.11 0.54 7.06
N ALA A 53 -30.06 0.19 6.33
CA ALA A 53 -29.10 -0.84 6.75
C ALA A 53 -28.36 -0.45 8.04
N LEU A 54 -27.98 0.82 8.16
CA LEU A 54 -27.30 1.36 9.35
C LEU A 54 -28.24 1.48 10.56
N GLU A 55 -29.51 1.83 10.36
CA GLU A 55 -30.53 1.83 11.42
C GLU A 55 -30.75 0.42 11.98
N ARG A 56 -30.73 -0.60 11.13
CA ARG A 56 -30.91 -1.99 11.56
C ARG A 56 -29.81 -2.43 12.52
N VAL A 57 -28.53 -2.24 12.15
CA VAL A 57 -27.40 -2.60 13.03
C VAL A 57 -27.32 -1.68 14.24
N GLY A 58 -27.64 -0.39 14.07
CA GLY A 58 -27.67 0.57 15.17
C GLY A 58 -28.70 0.21 16.22
N GLY A 59 -29.90 -0.23 15.81
CA GLY A 59 -31.00 -0.60 16.68
C GLY A 59 -30.65 -1.71 17.67
N GLU A 60 -29.86 -2.72 17.25
CA GLU A 60 -29.39 -3.79 18.13
C GLU A 60 -28.48 -3.28 19.26
N ALA A 61 -27.76 -2.18 19.01
CA ALA A 61 -26.85 -1.54 19.95
C ALA A 61 -27.41 -0.28 20.62
N GLY A 62 -28.68 0.08 20.37
CA GLY A 62 -29.29 1.32 20.88
C GLY A 62 -28.69 2.60 20.29
N MET A 63 -28.17 2.53 19.06
CA MET A 63 -27.55 3.61 18.31
C MET A 63 -28.43 4.05 17.14
N ASP A 64 -28.40 5.34 16.80
CA ASP A 64 -28.98 5.84 15.55
C ASP A 64 -28.06 5.54 14.34
N ALA A 65 -28.56 5.73 13.11
CA ALA A 65 -27.78 5.48 11.90
C ALA A 65 -26.49 6.30 11.81
N LEU A 66 -26.47 7.53 12.34
CA LEU A 66 -25.27 8.36 12.33
C LEU A 66 -24.18 7.76 13.22
N LYS A 67 -24.53 7.39 14.45
CA LYS A 67 -23.60 6.71 15.37
C LYS A 67 -23.17 5.36 14.82
N ALA A 68 -24.07 4.60 14.21
CA ALA A 68 -23.74 3.34 13.55
C ALA A 68 -22.73 3.55 12.41
N ALA A 69 -22.95 4.55 11.53
CA ALA A 69 -22.04 4.86 10.44
C ALA A 69 -20.64 5.27 10.92
N LEU A 70 -20.57 6.17 11.89
CA LEU A 70 -19.31 6.58 12.53
C LEU A 70 -18.60 5.37 13.16
N GLY A 71 -19.35 4.52 13.87
CA GLY A 71 -18.84 3.29 14.47
C GLY A 71 -18.27 2.32 13.44
N VAL A 72 -18.96 2.11 12.31
CA VAL A 72 -18.47 1.26 11.21
C VAL A 72 -17.14 1.76 10.66
N VAL A 73 -17.02 3.07 10.37
CA VAL A 73 -15.77 3.67 9.88
C VAL A 73 -14.67 3.57 10.95
N GLN A 74 -14.99 3.84 12.22
CA GLN A 74 -14.02 3.75 13.30
C GLN A 74 -13.47 2.34 13.49
N VAL A 75 -14.34 1.32 13.47
CA VAL A 75 -13.92 -0.09 13.56
C VAL A 75 -13.07 -0.47 12.34
N ALA A 76 -13.50 -0.10 11.12
CA ALA A 76 -12.73 -0.38 9.91
C ALA A 76 -11.34 0.26 9.97
N ASN A 77 -11.24 1.52 10.41
CA ASN A 77 -9.97 2.22 10.58
C ASN A 77 -9.10 1.54 11.65
N THR A 78 -9.68 1.12 12.77
CA THR A 78 -8.95 0.44 13.85
C THR A 78 -8.33 -0.88 13.37
N GLU A 79 -9.08 -1.67 12.61
CA GLU A 79 -8.58 -2.91 12.01
C GLU A 79 -7.46 -2.64 11.01
N MET A 80 -7.60 -1.63 10.14
CA MET A 80 -6.56 -1.23 9.19
C MET A 80 -5.29 -0.74 9.90
N VAL A 81 -5.41 0.07 10.96
CA VAL A 81 -4.28 0.50 11.79
C VAL A 81 -3.60 -0.71 12.44
N GLY A 82 -4.37 -1.68 12.93
CA GLY A 82 -3.85 -2.93 13.47
C GLY A 82 -2.96 -3.67 12.46
N ALA A 83 -3.46 -3.85 11.23
CA ALA A 83 -2.68 -4.47 10.16
C ALA A 83 -1.41 -3.68 9.82
N LEU A 84 -1.49 -2.34 9.78
CA LEU A 84 -0.33 -1.48 9.52
C LEU A 84 0.72 -1.58 10.64
N ARG A 85 0.32 -1.72 11.91
CA ARG A 85 1.25 -1.90 13.05
C ARG A 85 2.01 -3.22 13.00
N VAL A 86 1.36 -4.31 12.56
CA VAL A 86 2.02 -5.62 12.37
C VAL A 86 3.14 -5.56 11.33
N ILE A 87 2.95 -4.82 10.24
CA ILE A 87 3.97 -4.70 9.18
C ILE A 87 5.03 -3.63 9.45
N SER A 88 4.85 -2.79 10.48
CA SER A 88 5.75 -1.68 10.82
C SER A 88 6.38 -1.86 12.22
N VAL A 89 5.64 -1.53 13.27
CA VAL A 89 6.08 -1.52 14.67
C VAL A 89 6.60 -2.89 15.10
N GLU A 90 5.91 -3.98 14.75
CA GLU A 90 6.36 -5.34 15.10
C GLU A 90 7.62 -5.77 14.34
N ARG A 91 7.99 -5.04 13.26
CA ARG A 91 9.27 -5.18 12.56
C ARG A 91 10.33 -4.20 13.04
N GLY A 92 10.05 -3.44 14.10
CA GLY A 92 10.97 -2.45 14.68
C GLY A 92 11.02 -1.12 13.91
N LEU A 93 10.06 -0.85 13.02
CA LEU A 93 9.99 0.39 12.25
C LEU A 93 9.06 1.39 12.96
N ASP A 94 9.48 2.65 13.04
CA ASP A 94 8.63 3.75 13.53
C ASP A 94 7.79 4.33 12.39
N PRO A 95 6.45 4.15 12.37
CA PRO A 95 5.59 4.65 11.28
C PRO A 95 5.73 6.15 11.02
N ARG A 96 6.11 6.93 12.03
CA ARG A 96 6.24 8.39 11.93
C ARG A 96 7.35 8.83 10.97
N GLU A 97 8.30 7.95 10.66
CA GLU A 97 9.39 8.19 9.73
C GLU A 97 9.00 7.93 8.26
N PHE A 98 7.76 7.51 8.00
CA PHE A 98 7.29 7.12 6.68
C PHE A 98 6.11 7.99 6.20
N ALA A 99 5.92 8.00 4.87
CA ALA A 99 4.69 8.47 4.25
C ALA A 99 3.75 7.29 3.97
N LEU A 100 2.44 7.51 4.14
CA LEU A 100 1.42 6.50 3.82
C LEU A 100 1.00 6.61 2.35
N VAL A 101 1.28 5.60 1.54
CA VAL A 101 0.77 5.53 0.16
C VAL A 101 -0.64 4.95 0.18
N ALA A 102 -1.64 5.74 -0.21
CA ALA A 102 -3.04 5.35 -0.24
C ALA A 102 -3.50 5.04 -1.67
N PHE A 103 -3.87 3.79 -1.90
CA PHE A 103 -4.32 3.29 -3.21
C PHE A 103 -5.47 2.29 -3.07
N GLY A 104 -5.98 1.84 -4.21
CA GLY A 104 -7.28 1.18 -4.34
C GLY A 104 -8.42 2.21 -4.27
N GLY A 105 -9.62 1.80 -4.68
CA GLY A 105 -10.77 2.73 -4.76
C GLY A 105 -11.19 3.32 -3.41
N ALA A 106 -10.93 2.60 -2.30
CA ALA A 106 -11.33 3.00 -0.95
C ALA A 106 -10.16 3.47 -0.07
N GLY A 107 -8.91 3.21 -0.42
CA GLY A 107 -7.76 3.57 0.42
C GLY A 107 -7.72 5.07 0.77
N PRO A 108 -7.84 5.97 -0.23
CA PRO A 108 -7.82 7.42 0.01
C PRO A 108 -8.98 7.96 0.85
N LEU A 109 -10.08 7.20 1.06
CA LEU A 109 -11.17 7.59 1.96
C LEU A 109 -10.74 7.58 3.42
N HIS A 110 -9.86 6.64 3.78
CA HIS A 110 -9.46 6.39 5.17
C HIS A 110 -8.08 6.95 5.50
N ALA A 111 -7.28 7.29 4.48
CA ALA A 111 -5.86 7.57 4.60
C ALA A 111 -5.48 8.64 5.63
N CYS A 112 -6.14 9.79 5.66
CA CYS A 112 -5.86 10.83 6.66
C CYS A 112 -6.11 10.33 8.09
N SER A 113 -7.20 9.58 8.32
CA SER A 113 -7.52 9.02 9.65
C SER A 113 -6.48 7.97 10.06
N LEU A 114 -6.06 7.10 9.13
CA LEU A 114 -5.03 6.09 9.39
C LEU A 114 -3.68 6.74 9.70
N ALA A 115 -3.30 7.78 8.95
CA ALA A 115 -2.08 8.53 9.17
C ALA A 115 -2.08 9.23 10.54
N GLU A 116 -3.20 9.85 10.93
CA GLU A 116 -3.37 10.46 12.27
C GLU A 116 -3.16 9.45 13.40
N GLU A 117 -3.80 8.27 13.32
CA GLU A 117 -3.70 7.20 14.33
C GLU A 117 -2.30 6.56 14.42
N LEU A 118 -1.52 6.63 13.33
CA LEU A 118 -0.14 6.16 13.27
C LEU A 118 0.89 7.27 13.53
N GLY A 119 0.46 8.52 13.71
CA GLY A 119 1.34 9.67 13.89
C GLY A 119 2.11 10.09 12.63
N MET A 120 1.70 9.60 11.46
CA MET A 120 2.30 9.93 10.17
C MET A 120 1.87 11.34 9.74
N GLN A 121 2.79 12.08 9.12
CA GLN A 121 2.55 13.48 8.71
C GLN A 121 2.26 13.63 7.21
N THR A 122 2.49 12.58 6.42
CA THR A 122 2.39 12.63 4.97
C THR A 122 1.60 11.45 4.43
N VAL A 123 0.63 11.74 3.56
CA VAL A 123 -0.11 10.74 2.77
C VAL A 123 0.13 11.03 1.29
N LEU A 124 0.42 9.98 0.52
CA LEU A 124 0.60 10.06 -0.93
C LEU A 124 -0.59 9.37 -1.60
N VAL A 125 -1.35 10.11 -2.41
CA VAL A 125 -2.45 9.56 -3.22
C VAL A 125 -2.07 9.66 -4.69
N PRO A 126 -1.55 8.59 -5.31
CA PRO A 126 -1.15 8.62 -6.72
C PRO A 126 -2.32 8.98 -7.65
N LYS A 127 -2.02 9.59 -8.81
CA LYS A 127 -3.02 9.93 -9.84
C LYS A 127 -3.92 8.75 -10.19
N GLY A 128 -3.33 7.57 -10.38
CA GLY A 128 -4.04 6.31 -10.65
C GLY A 128 -4.35 5.51 -9.39
N SER A 129 -4.62 6.14 -8.23
CA SER A 129 -4.79 5.45 -6.94
C SER A 129 -5.76 4.27 -7.02
N GLY A 130 -6.90 4.39 -7.68
CA GLY A 130 -7.88 3.30 -7.83
C GLY A 130 -7.40 2.11 -8.66
N VAL A 131 -6.40 2.30 -9.53
CA VAL A 131 -5.86 1.29 -10.46
C VAL A 131 -4.34 1.08 -10.31
N LEU A 132 -3.78 1.46 -9.16
CA LEU A 132 -2.33 1.49 -8.96
C LEU A 132 -1.64 0.14 -9.19
N SER A 133 -2.30 -0.98 -8.85
CA SER A 133 -1.77 -2.32 -9.10
C SER A 133 -1.63 -2.62 -10.60
N ALA A 134 -2.57 -2.16 -11.43
CA ALA A 134 -2.49 -2.32 -12.88
C ALA A 134 -1.38 -1.43 -13.47
N LEU A 135 -1.23 -0.21 -12.95
CA LEU A 135 -0.11 0.66 -13.31
C LEU A 135 1.23 0.00 -12.94
N GLY A 136 1.34 -0.55 -11.72
CA GLY A 136 2.53 -1.26 -11.26
C GLY A 136 2.91 -2.42 -12.17
N LEU A 137 1.94 -3.22 -12.63
CA LEU A 137 2.18 -4.27 -13.62
C LEU A 137 2.67 -3.72 -14.96
N ALA A 138 2.10 -2.60 -15.42
CA ALA A 138 2.45 -1.99 -16.70
C ALA A 138 3.85 -1.35 -16.71
N VAL A 139 4.38 -0.93 -15.55
CA VAL A 139 5.69 -0.27 -15.42
C VAL A 139 6.76 -1.15 -14.75
N SER A 140 6.47 -2.43 -14.53
CA SER A 140 7.42 -3.38 -13.95
C SER A 140 8.37 -3.93 -15.00
N ASP A 141 9.64 -4.07 -14.61
CA ASP A 141 10.64 -4.76 -15.43
C ASP A 141 10.33 -6.26 -15.52
N LEU A 142 10.79 -6.91 -16.59
CA LEU A 142 10.68 -8.36 -16.71
C LEU A 142 11.67 -8.99 -15.74
N ARG A 143 11.17 -9.72 -14.75
CA ARG A 143 11.98 -10.34 -13.71
C ARG A 143 11.75 -11.85 -13.67
N ARG A 144 12.84 -12.62 -13.56
CA ARG A 144 12.81 -14.04 -13.21
C ARG A 144 13.74 -14.31 -12.03
N ASP A 145 13.23 -15.10 -11.08
CA ASP A 145 13.98 -15.53 -9.90
C ASP A 145 14.35 -17.01 -10.03
N TYR A 146 15.63 -17.33 -9.85
CA TYR A 146 16.16 -18.68 -9.86
C TYR A 146 16.74 -19.01 -8.48
N VAL A 147 16.60 -20.27 -8.07
CA VAL A 147 17.12 -20.78 -6.80
C VAL A 147 17.71 -22.16 -7.04
N THR A 148 18.94 -22.38 -6.57
CA THR A 148 19.59 -23.69 -6.53
C THR A 148 20.13 -23.95 -5.13
N PRO A 149 19.84 -25.11 -4.50
CA PRO A 149 20.42 -25.46 -3.22
C PRO A 149 21.92 -25.75 -3.37
N LEU A 150 22.73 -25.22 -2.46
CA LEU A 150 24.15 -25.52 -2.32
C LEU A 150 24.49 -25.58 -0.83
N LEU A 151 24.25 -26.75 -0.22
CA LEU A 151 24.45 -26.93 1.22
C LEU A 151 25.93 -27.17 1.53
N ALA A 152 26.59 -26.16 2.10
CA ALA A 152 28.01 -26.25 2.48
C ALA A 152 28.34 -25.29 3.64
N SER A 153 29.32 -25.65 4.46
CA SER A 153 29.95 -24.69 5.38
C SER A 153 30.78 -23.71 4.56
N LEU A 154 30.66 -22.39 4.80
CA LEU A 154 31.48 -21.40 4.10
C LEU A 154 32.98 -21.64 4.32
N ASP A 155 33.38 -22.13 5.49
CA ASP A 155 34.78 -22.51 5.79
C ASP A 155 35.34 -23.61 4.87
N ASP A 156 34.47 -24.47 4.35
CA ASP A 156 34.84 -25.70 3.63
C ASP A 156 34.48 -25.61 2.13
N LEU A 157 33.82 -24.54 1.69
CA LEU A 157 33.39 -24.32 0.32
C LEU A 157 34.55 -23.75 -0.52
N ASP A 158 34.77 -24.28 -1.73
CA ASP A 158 35.65 -23.61 -2.70
C ASP A 158 34.84 -22.48 -3.37
N ARG A 159 35.42 -21.28 -3.41
CA ARG A 159 34.83 -20.16 -4.16
C ARG A 159 34.54 -20.53 -5.61
N LYS A 160 35.33 -21.40 -6.23
CA LYS A 160 35.08 -21.85 -7.60
C LYS A 160 33.75 -22.58 -7.74
N ASP A 161 33.35 -23.36 -6.74
CA ASP A 161 32.07 -24.07 -6.76
C ASP A 161 30.91 -23.08 -6.62
N LEU A 162 31.08 -22.03 -5.80
CA LEU A 162 30.13 -20.92 -5.68
C LEU A 162 29.95 -20.20 -7.03
N GLU A 163 31.06 -19.76 -7.64
CA GLU A 163 31.04 -19.04 -8.94
C GLU A 163 30.52 -19.92 -10.08
N SER A 164 30.89 -21.21 -10.11
CA SER A 164 30.36 -22.16 -11.09
C SER A 164 28.85 -22.28 -10.97
N THR A 165 28.32 -22.40 -9.75
CA THR A 165 26.88 -22.53 -9.53
C THR A 165 26.13 -21.25 -9.92
N PHE A 166 26.69 -20.07 -9.65
CA PHE A 166 26.11 -18.81 -10.14
C PHE A 166 26.15 -18.72 -11.67
N GLY A 167 27.27 -19.12 -12.30
CA GLY A 167 27.37 -19.17 -13.76
C GLY A 167 26.29 -20.06 -14.39
N GLU A 168 26.01 -21.22 -13.81
CA GLU A 168 24.92 -22.09 -14.26
C GLU A 168 23.53 -21.42 -14.15
N LEU A 169 23.30 -20.63 -13.09
CA LEU A 169 22.05 -19.87 -12.94
C LEU A 169 21.96 -18.74 -13.98
N GLU A 170 23.06 -18.05 -14.25
CA GLU A 170 23.16 -16.95 -15.22
C GLU A 170 22.99 -17.43 -16.66
N ASP A 171 23.57 -18.58 -17.00
CA ASP A 171 23.38 -19.23 -18.30
C ASP A 171 21.90 -19.54 -18.52
N ARG A 172 21.23 -20.17 -17.53
CA ARG A 172 19.78 -20.44 -17.58
C ARG A 172 18.94 -19.18 -17.70
N ALA A 173 19.33 -18.11 -16.99
CA ALA A 173 18.62 -16.85 -17.06
C ALA A 173 18.79 -16.16 -18.42
N SER A 174 19.96 -16.30 -19.05
CA SER A 174 20.26 -15.78 -20.39
C SER A 174 19.54 -16.53 -21.51
N GLU A 175 19.17 -17.80 -21.29
CA GLU A 175 18.29 -18.54 -22.21
C GLU A 175 16.83 -18.05 -22.14
N ASP A 176 16.42 -17.57 -20.97
CA ASP A 176 15.05 -17.21 -20.63
C ASP A 176 14.70 -15.73 -20.90
N LEU A 177 15.70 -14.86 -20.84
CA LEU A 177 15.59 -13.40 -20.96
C LEU A 177 16.71 -12.89 -21.86
N ASP A 178 16.40 -11.92 -22.73
CA ASP A 178 17.40 -11.27 -23.58
C ASP A 178 18.15 -10.20 -22.79
N SER A 179 19.47 -10.35 -22.68
CA SER A 179 20.38 -9.39 -22.06
C SER A 179 19.98 -8.91 -20.65
N PRO A 180 19.67 -9.82 -19.70
CA PRO A 180 19.28 -9.46 -18.34
C PRO A 180 20.45 -8.89 -17.52
N GLU A 181 20.13 -8.00 -16.59
CA GLU A 181 20.96 -7.66 -15.44
C GLU A 181 20.78 -8.72 -14.34
N PHE A 182 21.88 -9.09 -13.68
CA PHE A 182 21.90 -10.13 -12.67
C PHE A 182 22.14 -9.56 -11.28
N HIS A 183 21.38 -10.08 -10.32
CA HIS A 183 21.61 -9.87 -8.89
C HIS A 183 21.68 -11.21 -8.15
N ARG A 184 22.84 -11.49 -7.58
CA ARG A 184 23.21 -12.72 -6.88
C ARG A 184 22.97 -12.57 -5.38
N ARG A 185 22.35 -13.57 -4.77
CA ARG A 185 22.14 -13.65 -3.33
C ARG A 185 22.40 -15.05 -2.79
N ALA A 186 22.70 -15.12 -1.50
CA ALA A 186 22.90 -16.37 -0.79
C ALA A 186 21.99 -16.45 0.44
N ASP A 187 21.37 -17.60 0.65
CA ASP A 187 20.67 -17.92 1.89
C ASP A 187 21.68 -18.59 2.85
N LEU A 188 21.96 -17.92 3.97
CA LEU A 188 22.93 -18.34 4.96
C LEU A 188 22.28 -18.56 6.33
N ARG A 189 22.87 -19.42 7.15
CA ARG A 189 22.46 -19.63 8.55
C ARG A 189 23.64 -20.03 9.42
N TYR A 190 23.52 -19.90 10.73
CA TYR A 190 24.47 -20.58 11.62
C TYR A 190 24.21 -22.09 11.64
N GLY A 191 25.26 -22.88 11.84
CA GLY A 191 25.16 -24.32 12.00
C GLY A 191 24.09 -24.73 13.02
N GLY A 192 23.19 -25.64 12.61
CA GLY A 192 22.11 -26.13 13.47
C GLY A 192 20.88 -25.21 13.59
N GLN A 193 20.87 -24.03 12.98
CA GLN A 193 19.66 -23.21 12.89
C GLN A 193 18.67 -23.75 11.85
N SER A 194 17.38 -23.46 12.04
CA SER A 194 16.30 -23.89 11.14
C SER A 194 15.84 -22.84 10.13
N PHE A 195 16.35 -21.60 10.21
CA PHE A 195 15.93 -20.49 9.35
C PHE A 195 17.13 -19.78 8.77
N GLU A 196 17.04 -19.43 7.50
CA GLU A 196 18.07 -18.71 6.77
C GLU A 196 17.85 -17.19 6.77
N LEU A 197 18.92 -16.44 6.57
CA LEU A 197 18.91 -15.04 6.18
C LEU A 197 19.51 -14.91 4.79
N MET A 198 18.83 -14.15 3.93
CA MET A 198 19.29 -13.83 2.59
C MET A 198 20.27 -12.64 2.65
N VAL A 199 21.42 -12.78 2.00
CA VAL A 199 22.45 -11.72 1.88
C VAL A 199 22.83 -11.47 0.41
N GLU A 200 23.23 -10.24 0.10
CA GLU A 200 23.72 -9.86 -1.23
C GLU A 200 25.08 -10.47 -1.52
N ALA A 201 25.25 -11.04 -2.72
CA ALA A 201 26.44 -11.78 -3.15
C ALA A 201 27.12 -11.21 -4.41
N ASP A 202 26.53 -10.20 -5.06
CA ASP A 202 27.07 -9.60 -6.31
C ASP A 202 28.54 -9.18 -6.21
N ASP A 203 28.87 -8.43 -5.16
CA ASP A 203 30.21 -7.88 -4.93
C ASP A 203 30.98 -8.66 -3.85
N ALA A 204 30.63 -9.92 -3.58
CA ALA A 204 31.34 -10.68 -2.56
C ALA A 204 32.76 -11.01 -3.02
N GLU A 205 33.76 -10.33 -2.44
CA GLU A 205 35.16 -10.53 -2.82
C GLU A 205 35.70 -11.90 -2.42
N ASN A 206 35.08 -12.56 -1.44
CA ASN A 206 35.44 -13.88 -0.93
C ASN A 206 34.33 -14.42 -0.01
N LEU A 207 34.51 -15.63 0.50
CA LEU A 207 33.53 -16.28 1.37
C LEU A 207 33.45 -15.62 2.75
N GLU A 208 34.55 -15.01 3.20
CA GLU A 208 34.61 -14.27 4.46
C GLU A 208 33.77 -12.99 4.43
N ASP A 209 33.71 -12.28 3.30
CA ASP A 209 32.82 -11.14 3.08
C ASP A 209 31.35 -11.59 3.13
N LEU A 210 31.02 -12.72 2.50
CA LEU A 210 29.68 -13.30 2.56
C LEU A 210 29.27 -13.63 4.01
N ALA A 211 30.20 -14.22 4.79
CA ALA A 211 30.00 -14.51 6.20
C ALA A 211 29.83 -13.21 7.03
N ALA A 212 30.66 -12.19 6.79
CA ALA A 212 30.56 -10.90 7.46
C ALA A 212 29.21 -10.21 7.20
N ARG A 213 28.74 -10.20 5.94
CA ARG A 213 27.42 -9.68 5.56
C ARG A 213 26.29 -10.42 6.29
N PHE A 214 26.42 -11.73 6.46
CA PHE A 214 25.47 -12.51 7.25
C PHE A 214 25.49 -12.15 8.73
N HIS A 215 26.67 -12.05 9.35
CA HIS A 215 26.78 -11.64 10.74
C HIS A 215 26.12 -10.28 10.98
N ASP A 216 26.38 -9.31 10.11
CA ASP A 216 25.78 -7.98 10.18
C ASP A 216 24.26 -8.01 9.96
N ALA A 217 23.78 -8.81 9.00
CA ALA A 217 22.35 -8.99 8.76
C ALA A 217 21.64 -9.65 9.96
N HIS A 218 22.29 -10.62 10.59
CA HIS A 218 21.78 -11.31 11.77
C HIS A 218 21.75 -10.38 12.99
N GLU A 219 22.78 -9.57 13.19
CA GLU A 219 22.81 -8.57 14.26
C GLU A 219 21.73 -7.51 14.07
N ARG A 220 21.56 -7.00 12.86
CA ARG A 220 20.46 -6.07 12.55
C ARG A 220 19.08 -6.69 12.82
N ARG A 221 18.88 -7.96 12.44
CA ARG A 221 17.56 -8.60 12.49
C ARG A 221 17.18 -9.13 13.88
N TYR A 222 18.17 -9.60 14.65
CA TYR A 222 17.96 -10.32 15.92
C TYR A 222 18.70 -9.69 17.11
N GLY A 223 19.55 -8.70 16.89
CA GLY A 223 20.28 -7.96 17.94
C GLY A 223 21.56 -8.63 18.42
N TYR A 224 22.04 -9.67 17.75
CA TYR A 224 23.28 -10.37 18.11
C TYR A 224 23.90 -11.11 16.91
N ARG A 225 25.18 -11.46 17.01
CA ARG A 225 25.91 -12.33 16.08
C ARG A 225 26.70 -13.40 16.84
N MET A 226 26.98 -14.53 16.20
CA MET A 226 27.70 -15.67 16.78
C MET A 226 29.02 -15.90 16.03
N ASP A 227 30.00 -15.02 16.25
CA ASP A 227 31.27 -14.99 15.50
C ASP A 227 32.09 -16.30 15.56
N GLY A 228 31.82 -17.18 16.53
CA GLY A 228 32.49 -18.48 16.67
C GLY A 228 31.74 -19.67 16.05
N GLU A 229 30.51 -19.46 15.57
CA GLU A 229 29.70 -20.51 14.96
C GLU A 229 29.92 -20.54 13.45
N LYS A 230 29.96 -21.76 12.89
CA LYS A 230 30.07 -21.94 11.45
C LYS A 230 28.86 -21.37 10.73
N VAL A 231 29.11 -20.72 9.60
CA VAL A 231 28.06 -20.25 8.68
C VAL A 231 27.87 -21.29 7.58
N GLU A 232 26.64 -21.77 7.42
CA GLU A 232 26.23 -22.67 6.36
C GLU A 232 25.55 -21.89 5.23
N LEU A 233 26.03 -22.07 4.01
CA LEU A 233 25.29 -21.80 2.79
C LEU A 233 24.22 -22.86 2.60
N VAL A 234 22.99 -22.43 2.28
CA VAL A 234 21.85 -23.32 2.03
C VAL A 234 21.40 -23.23 0.57
N ASN A 235 21.19 -22.01 0.06
CA ASN A 235 20.77 -21.78 -1.32
C ASN A 235 21.55 -20.62 -1.95
N LEU A 236 21.74 -20.72 -3.26
CA LEU A 236 22.08 -19.58 -4.10
C LEU A 236 20.85 -19.14 -4.88
N ARG A 237 20.72 -17.82 -5.01
CA ARG A 237 19.60 -17.17 -5.69
C ARG A 237 20.12 -16.21 -6.73
N LEU A 238 19.50 -16.21 -7.90
CA LEU A 238 19.76 -15.24 -8.96
C LEU A 238 18.45 -14.55 -9.31
N THR A 239 18.43 -13.22 -9.23
CA THR A 239 17.39 -12.39 -9.83
C THR A 239 17.90 -11.90 -11.17
N ALA A 240 17.20 -12.22 -12.24
CA ALA A 240 17.49 -11.72 -13.58
C ALA A 240 16.42 -10.71 -13.99
N THR A 241 16.83 -9.51 -14.39
CA THR A 241 15.92 -8.39 -14.70
C THR A 241 16.23 -7.81 -16.08
N VAL A 242 15.21 -7.61 -16.92
CA VAL A 242 15.31 -6.85 -18.17
C VAL A 242 14.48 -5.58 -18.04
N SER A 243 15.14 -4.44 -18.16
CA SER A 243 14.46 -3.14 -18.11
C SER A 243 13.48 -3.02 -19.26
N VAL A 244 12.25 -2.62 -18.94
CA VAL A 244 11.27 -2.23 -19.96
C VAL A 244 11.28 -0.71 -20.15
N GLU A 245 10.94 -0.22 -21.33
CA GLU A 245 10.72 1.22 -21.54
C GLU A 245 9.46 1.62 -20.76
N LYS A 246 9.66 2.38 -19.68
CA LYS A 246 8.57 2.85 -18.80
C LYS A 246 8.03 4.17 -19.35
N PRO A 247 6.70 4.35 -19.40
CA PRO A 247 6.13 5.65 -19.74
C PRO A 247 6.58 6.70 -18.71
N GLY A 248 6.94 7.89 -19.19
CA GLY A 248 7.13 9.04 -18.31
C GLY A 248 5.84 9.38 -17.59
N LEU A 249 5.90 9.56 -16.28
CA LEU A 249 4.77 10.07 -15.49
C LEU A 249 4.92 11.59 -15.42
N GLU A 250 3.95 12.31 -15.97
CA GLU A 250 3.93 13.77 -15.97
C GLU A 250 2.52 14.28 -15.68
N GLU A 251 2.43 15.42 -14.99
CA GLU A 251 1.19 16.15 -14.76
C GLU A 251 1.17 17.45 -15.56
N SER A 252 0.03 17.71 -16.21
CA SER A 252 -0.24 18.97 -16.89
C SER A 252 -0.48 20.12 -15.91
N GLU A 253 -0.44 21.35 -16.43
CA GLU A 253 -0.93 22.51 -15.68
C GLU A 253 -2.44 22.40 -15.45
N PRO A 254 -2.99 23.03 -14.39
CA PRO A 254 -4.43 23.04 -14.15
C PRO A 254 -5.17 23.71 -15.30
N GLU A 255 -6.22 23.07 -15.79
CA GLU A 255 -6.97 23.54 -16.96
C GLU A 255 -8.14 24.47 -16.60
N ALA A 256 -8.68 24.34 -15.38
CA ALA A 256 -9.90 25.02 -14.95
C ALA A 256 -10.03 25.08 -13.43
N ASP A 257 -11.09 25.75 -12.96
CA ASP A 257 -11.54 25.61 -11.58
C ASP A 257 -11.92 24.15 -11.30
N ALA A 258 -11.25 23.59 -10.30
CA ALA A 258 -11.41 22.20 -9.89
C ALA A 258 -12.61 22.00 -8.95
N GLU A 259 -13.16 23.05 -8.32
CA GLU A 259 -14.37 22.91 -7.50
C GLU A 259 -15.57 22.59 -8.39
N ARG A 260 -16.07 21.36 -8.30
CA ARG A 260 -17.25 20.88 -9.05
C ARG A 260 -18.55 21.17 -8.32
N GLY A 261 -18.48 21.40 -7.01
CA GLY A 261 -19.62 21.71 -6.17
C GLY A 261 -19.29 21.53 -4.70
N ARG A 262 -20.33 21.53 -3.86
CA ARG A 262 -20.21 21.37 -2.40
C ARG A 262 -21.14 20.27 -1.93
N ARG A 263 -20.74 19.54 -0.88
CA ARG A 263 -21.59 18.52 -0.25
C ARG A 263 -21.48 18.55 1.27
N LYS A 264 -22.54 18.15 1.96
CA LYS A 264 -22.47 17.89 3.41
C LYS A 264 -21.78 16.57 3.67
N ALA A 265 -20.71 16.62 4.45
CA ALA A 265 -20.00 15.45 4.97
C ALA A 265 -19.89 15.55 6.49
N ASN A 266 -19.89 14.41 7.18
CA ASN A 266 -19.81 14.35 8.63
C ASN A 266 -18.40 13.97 9.06
N PHE A 267 -17.72 14.84 9.79
CA PHE A 267 -16.43 14.58 10.40
C PHE A 267 -16.59 14.56 11.91
N ASP A 268 -16.33 13.40 12.53
CA ASP A 268 -16.34 13.22 13.99
C ASP A 268 -17.65 13.65 14.68
N GLY A 269 -18.79 13.49 13.99
CA GLY A 269 -20.11 13.85 14.48
C GLY A 269 -20.62 15.21 14.01
N GLU A 270 -19.78 16.05 13.40
CA GLU A 270 -20.15 17.37 12.89
C GLU A 270 -20.39 17.36 11.38
N TRP A 271 -21.58 17.83 10.96
CA TRP A 271 -21.91 17.98 9.54
C TRP A 271 -21.40 19.32 9.00
N THR A 272 -20.46 19.24 8.06
CA THR A 272 -19.83 20.41 7.43
C THR A 272 -20.11 20.40 5.93
N GLU A 273 -20.41 21.56 5.35
CA GLU A 273 -20.48 21.72 3.90
C GLU A 273 -19.08 21.93 3.34
N VAL A 274 -18.58 20.95 2.59
CA VAL A 274 -17.21 20.89 2.08
C VAL A 274 -17.16 21.03 0.56
N PRO A 275 -16.10 21.64 0.00
CA PRO A 275 -15.87 21.64 -1.43
C PRO A 275 -15.58 20.23 -1.95
N VAL A 276 -16.03 19.97 -3.18
CA VAL A 276 -15.77 18.76 -3.94
C VAL A 276 -14.90 19.12 -5.13
N MET A 277 -13.66 18.66 -5.10
CA MET A 277 -12.66 18.91 -6.14
C MET A 277 -12.68 17.77 -7.15
N ASP A 278 -12.75 18.10 -8.44
CA ASP A 278 -12.57 17.17 -9.53
C ASP A 278 -11.08 17.02 -9.84
N ARG A 279 -10.49 15.88 -9.47
CA ARG A 279 -9.05 15.63 -9.66
C ARG A 279 -8.65 15.76 -11.13
N THR A 280 -9.53 15.48 -12.08
CA THR A 280 -9.21 15.55 -13.52
C THR A 280 -8.97 16.99 -13.99
N ARG A 281 -9.41 17.99 -13.23
CA ARG A 281 -9.21 19.42 -13.50
C ARG A 281 -8.07 20.03 -12.70
N MET A 282 -7.61 19.33 -11.67
CA MET A 282 -6.41 19.70 -10.92
C MET A 282 -5.18 19.33 -11.75
N GLY A 283 -4.17 20.19 -11.71
CA GLY A 283 -2.88 19.94 -12.34
C GLY A 283 -1.73 20.16 -11.35
N ARG A 284 -0.50 20.11 -11.83
CA ARG A 284 0.70 20.37 -11.03
C ARG A 284 0.55 21.67 -10.23
N GLY A 285 0.86 21.61 -8.94
CA GLY A 285 0.80 22.77 -8.05
C GLY A 285 -0.60 23.17 -7.60
N SER A 286 -1.67 22.51 -8.07
CA SER A 286 -3.01 22.68 -7.49
C SER A 286 -3.01 22.27 -6.01
N GLU A 287 -3.73 23.03 -5.20
CA GLU A 287 -3.81 22.85 -3.75
C GLU A 287 -5.25 22.56 -3.30
N VAL A 288 -5.39 21.94 -2.12
CA VAL A 288 -6.68 21.70 -1.47
C VAL A 288 -6.50 21.78 0.05
N GLU A 289 -7.36 22.54 0.73
CA GLU A 289 -7.39 22.61 2.19
C GLU A 289 -8.56 21.78 2.73
N GLY A 290 -8.30 20.99 3.77
CA GLY A 290 -9.32 20.23 4.48
C GLY A 290 -10.16 21.11 5.42
N PRO A 291 -11.45 20.77 5.67
CA PRO A 291 -12.14 19.58 5.17
C PRO A 291 -12.61 19.72 3.73
N ALA A 292 -12.25 18.75 2.89
CA ALA A 292 -12.60 18.69 1.47
C ALA A 292 -12.69 17.25 0.97
N VAL A 293 -13.30 17.05 -0.19
CA VAL A 293 -13.28 15.75 -0.88
C VAL A 293 -12.74 15.92 -2.29
N VAL A 294 -11.73 15.13 -2.65
CA VAL A 294 -11.14 15.10 -3.99
C VAL A 294 -11.58 13.83 -4.70
N GLU A 295 -12.32 13.97 -5.80
CA GLU A 295 -12.82 12.86 -6.61
C GLU A 295 -11.85 12.54 -7.74
N PHE A 296 -11.34 11.32 -7.75
CA PHE A 296 -10.56 10.73 -8.84
C PHE A 296 -11.51 9.99 -9.77
N ALA A 297 -11.02 9.58 -10.94
CA ALA A 297 -11.82 8.78 -11.87
C ALA A 297 -12.24 7.42 -11.24
N GLU A 298 -11.37 6.78 -10.47
CA GLU A 298 -11.60 5.45 -9.88
C GLU A 298 -11.53 5.42 -8.33
N ALA A 299 -11.44 6.58 -7.67
CA ALA A 299 -11.30 6.66 -6.22
C ALA A 299 -11.88 7.97 -5.66
N THR A 300 -12.00 8.04 -4.33
CA THR A 300 -12.36 9.28 -3.64
C THR A 300 -11.43 9.47 -2.46
N CYS A 301 -10.82 10.65 -2.36
CA CYS A 301 -9.93 11.02 -1.28
C CYS A 301 -10.62 12.01 -0.34
N VAL A 302 -10.62 11.70 0.95
CA VAL A 302 -11.13 12.59 1.99
C VAL A 302 -9.96 13.34 2.62
N VAL A 303 -9.92 14.65 2.41
CA VAL A 303 -8.97 15.54 3.06
C VAL A 303 -9.62 16.01 4.35
N ARG A 304 -9.17 15.46 5.49
CA ARG A 304 -9.76 15.74 6.81
C ARG A 304 -9.43 17.17 7.28
N PRO A 305 -10.18 17.74 8.25
CA PRO A 305 -9.75 18.96 8.94
C PRO A 305 -8.31 18.87 9.43
N GLY A 306 -7.51 19.94 9.26
CA GLY A 306 -6.10 19.96 9.64
C GLY A 306 -5.14 19.27 8.66
N TRP A 307 -5.63 18.84 7.49
CA TRP A 307 -4.80 18.40 6.38
C TRP A 307 -4.89 19.39 5.22
N ARG A 308 -3.79 19.54 4.49
CA ARG A 308 -3.72 20.23 3.20
C ARG A 308 -3.10 19.32 2.17
N GLY A 309 -3.38 19.56 0.89
CA GLY A 309 -2.89 18.78 -0.21
C GLY A 309 -2.30 19.62 -1.32
N ARG A 310 -1.30 19.09 -2.02
CA ARG A 310 -0.75 19.66 -3.26
C ARG A 310 -0.47 18.57 -4.28
N ILE A 311 -0.75 18.85 -5.56
CA ILE A 311 -0.38 17.97 -6.67
C ILE A 311 1.09 18.19 -7.06
N ASP A 312 1.88 17.12 -7.09
CA ASP A 312 3.28 17.16 -7.54
C ASP A 312 3.45 17.11 -9.07
N GLU A 313 4.69 17.02 -9.53
CA GLU A 313 5.07 16.98 -10.95
C GLU A 313 4.53 15.77 -11.72
N VAL A 314 4.24 14.66 -11.01
CA VAL A 314 3.83 13.37 -11.60
C VAL A 314 2.36 13.06 -11.33
N GLY A 315 1.65 13.97 -10.68
CA GLY A 315 0.22 13.90 -10.44
C GLY A 315 -0.19 13.26 -9.11
N THR A 316 0.76 12.99 -8.21
CA THR A 316 0.46 12.52 -6.86
C THR A 316 -0.12 13.68 -6.06
N LEU A 317 -1.27 13.45 -5.41
CA LEU A 317 -1.76 14.33 -4.37
C LEU A 317 -1.02 14.01 -3.06
N ILE A 318 -0.12 14.91 -2.68
CA ILE A 318 0.63 14.84 -1.43
C ILE A 318 -0.18 15.58 -0.38
N LEU A 319 -0.68 14.86 0.61
CA LEU A 319 -1.34 15.45 1.77
C LEU A 319 -0.35 15.56 2.92
N GLU A 320 -0.36 16.72 3.57
CA GLU A 320 0.44 17.01 4.76
C GLU A 320 -0.49 17.45 5.89
N ARG A 321 -0.19 16.96 7.09
CA ARG A 321 -0.86 17.44 8.28
C ARG A 321 -0.32 18.81 8.66
N GLU A 322 -1.20 19.75 8.94
CA GLU A 322 -0.79 21.02 9.51
C GLU A 322 -0.35 20.78 10.95
N ASN A 323 0.92 21.06 11.26
CA ASN A 323 1.39 21.02 12.64
C ASN A 323 0.59 22.04 13.46
N ALA A 324 -0.17 21.55 14.44
CA ALA A 324 -0.75 22.39 15.49
C ALA A 324 0.33 22.88 16.46
#